data_AF-A0A645E663-F1
#
_entry.id   AF-A0A645E663-F1
#
_cell.length_a   1.000
_cell.length_b   1.000
_cell.length_c   1.000
_cell.angle_alpha   90.00
_cell.angle_beta   90.00
_cell.angle_gamma   90.00
#
_symmetry.space_group_name_H-M   'P 1'
#
loop_
_entity.id
_entity.type
_entity.pdbx_description
1 polymer ?
#
loop_
_entity_poly.entity_id
_entity_poly.type
_entity_poly.pdbx_seq_one_letter_code
_entity_poly.pdbx_strand_id
1 'polypeptide(L)'
;MLSKFELYKFGMIISESVEKLQSKAVLVASGDLSHRLKEEGPYSYSPYGKKFDTEFLSALESGNMKNLLDIKYELIKESGECGLRSMYILAGAMDGKDINANILSYEDTFGVGYGVVKFNTTKSEKKLSVELKKDQENNKIEKLSKGDLYTQLARKSLYYYYDKGHYLKETDDLPHEMLNERRGVFVSLKKEGELKGCIGTIGAITDNVAQEIIRNAVSAATQDPRFPKVSKDELGYLDISVDILFEPEPCTLNDLNVYEYGVIVSTLDKRGLLLPNLDGINSVDEQIKIALEKAGISYNEDFLIERFKVERHKENNLDY
;
A
#
# COMPACT_ATOMS: atom_id res chain seq x y z
N MET A 1 -4.38 -12.09 1.55
CA MET A 1 -3.10 -12.57 2.13
C MET A 1 -2.89 -11.81 3.43
N LEU A 2 -2.43 -12.46 4.52
CA LEU A 2 -2.30 -11.81 5.84
C LEU A 2 -1.24 -10.70 5.85
N SER A 3 -1.50 -9.63 6.60
CA SER A 3 -0.60 -8.50 6.87
C SER A 3 0.59 -8.91 7.75
N LYS A 4 1.63 -8.07 7.84
CA LYS A 4 2.79 -8.33 8.72
C LYS A 4 2.37 -8.44 10.20
N PHE A 5 1.40 -7.63 10.64
CA PHE A 5 0.89 -7.64 12.00
C PHE A 5 -0.01 -8.85 12.29
N GLU A 6 -0.81 -9.27 11.30
CA GLU A 6 -1.60 -10.49 11.40
C GLU A 6 -0.72 -11.75 11.49
N LEU A 7 0.37 -11.79 10.70
CA LEU A 7 1.37 -12.86 10.77
C LEU A 7 2.11 -12.87 12.11
N TYR A 8 2.48 -11.69 12.62
CA TYR A 8 3.06 -11.55 13.95
C TYR A 8 2.11 -12.07 15.03
N LYS A 9 0.84 -11.64 15.00
CA LYS A 9 -0.19 -12.14 15.92
C LYS A 9 -0.40 -13.65 15.81
N PHE A 10 -0.32 -14.20 14.60
CA PHE A 10 -0.39 -15.64 14.38
C PHE A 10 0.78 -16.37 15.08
N GLY A 11 1.99 -15.82 15.01
CA GLY A 11 3.14 -16.30 15.78
C GLY A 11 2.90 -16.32 17.29
N MET A 12 2.33 -15.25 17.85
CA MET A 12 1.98 -15.19 19.27
C MET A 12 1.01 -16.30 19.66
N ILE A 13 -0.02 -16.55 18.84
CA ILE A 13 -1.01 -17.62 19.05
C ILE A 13 -0.35 -19.00 19.03
N ILE A 14 0.65 -19.22 18.16
CA ILE A 14 1.44 -20.47 18.15
C ILE A 14 2.15 -20.65 19.50
N SER A 15 2.87 -19.63 19.99
CA SER A 15 3.59 -19.72 21.28
C SER A 15 2.62 -19.98 22.44
N GLU A 16 1.52 -19.24 22.51
CA GLU A 16 0.49 -19.43 23.55
C GLU A 16 -0.11 -20.84 23.52
N SER A 17 -0.31 -21.41 22.33
CA SER A 17 -0.86 -22.76 22.17
C SER A 17 0.12 -23.82 22.66
N VAL A 18 1.41 -23.70 22.32
CA VAL A 18 2.46 -24.61 22.79
C VAL A 18 2.59 -24.56 24.32
N GLU A 19 2.53 -23.37 24.91
CA GLU A 19 2.58 -23.17 26.37
C GLU A 19 1.39 -23.82 27.08
N LYS A 20 0.16 -23.63 26.56
CA LYS A 20 -1.06 -24.26 27.11
C LYS A 20 -1.02 -25.78 27.04
N LEU A 21 -0.46 -26.32 25.96
CA LEU A 21 -0.29 -27.77 25.78
C LEU A 21 0.91 -28.33 26.54
N GLN A 22 1.70 -27.49 27.24
CA GLN A 22 2.91 -27.88 27.98
C GLN A 22 3.88 -28.72 27.13
N SER A 23 3.92 -28.48 25.83
CA SER A 23 4.68 -29.27 24.87
C SER A 23 6.02 -28.61 24.57
N LYS A 24 7.02 -29.42 24.20
CA LYS A 24 8.29 -28.91 23.66
C LYS A 24 8.17 -28.83 22.14
N ALA A 25 8.30 -27.64 21.59
CA ALA A 25 8.24 -27.40 20.15
C ALA A 25 9.46 -26.63 19.67
N VAL A 26 9.84 -26.89 18.42
CA VAL A 26 10.81 -26.09 17.67
C VAL A 26 10.03 -25.41 16.54
N LEU A 27 10.14 -24.10 16.43
CA LEU A 27 9.59 -23.36 15.31
C LEU A 27 10.70 -23.07 14.29
N VAL A 28 10.49 -23.50 13.06
CA VAL A 28 11.38 -23.21 11.93
C VAL A 28 10.62 -22.29 10.97
N ALA A 29 11.16 -21.10 10.75
CA ALA A 29 10.72 -20.23 9.67
C ALA A 29 11.70 -20.36 8.52
N SER A 30 11.18 -20.56 7.32
CA SER A 30 11.94 -20.97 6.14
C SER A 30 11.52 -20.13 4.94
N GLY A 31 12.53 -19.69 4.20
CA GLY A 31 12.41 -18.99 2.93
C GLY A 31 13.75 -18.34 2.60
N ASP A 32 13.89 -17.97 1.33
CA ASP A 32 15.10 -17.34 0.82
C ASP A 32 15.09 -15.84 1.12
N LEU A 33 16.28 -15.24 1.20
CA LEU A 33 16.46 -13.80 1.34
C LEU A 33 16.29 -13.14 -0.04
N SER A 34 17.10 -12.13 -0.39
CA SER A 34 17.05 -11.52 -1.72
C SER A 34 17.32 -12.54 -2.82
N HIS A 35 16.54 -12.49 -3.90
CA HIS A 35 16.76 -13.29 -5.11
C HIS A 35 17.54 -12.54 -6.19
N ARG A 36 17.94 -11.29 -5.92
CA ARG A 36 18.42 -10.33 -6.92
C ARG A 36 19.85 -9.84 -6.63
N LEU A 37 20.71 -10.74 -6.14
CA LEU A 37 22.04 -10.38 -5.65
C LEU A 37 23.13 -10.31 -6.73
N LYS A 38 22.93 -10.93 -7.91
CA LYS A 38 23.92 -11.01 -8.99
C LYS A 38 23.26 -10.86 -10.35
N GLU A 39 24.00 -10.40 -11.36
CA GLU A 39 23.52 -10.31 -12.75
C GLU A 39 23.31 -11.69 -13.37
N GLU A 40 24.18 -12.65 -13.05
CA GLU A 40 24.08 -14.04 -13.51
C GLU A 40 23.11 -14.89 -12.68
N GLY A 41 22.35 -14.24 -11.78
CA GLY A 41 21.36 -14.90 -10.93
C GLY A 41 20.09 -15.30 -11.69
N PRO A 42 19.19 -16.06 -11.05
CA PRO A 42 17.92 -16.46 -11.66
C PRO A 42 16.96 -15.29 -11.90
N TYR A 43 17.22 -14.12 -11.29
CA TYR A 43 16.40 -12.91 -11.44
C TYR A 43 17.29 -11.71 -11.73
N SER A 44 16.68 -10.66 -12.30
CA SER A 44 17.36 -9.40 -12.59
C SER A 44 18.00 -8.82 -11.33
N TYR A 45 19.28 -8.48 -11.44
CA TYR A 45 20.05 -7.85 -10.37
C TYR A 45 19.37 -6.57 -9.87
N SER A 46 19.41 -6.37 -8.55
CA SER A 46 19.02 -5.11 -7.93
C SER A 46 20.02 -4.76 -6.83
N PRO A 47 20.54 -3.51 -6.79
CA PRO A 47 21.41 -3.06 -5.70
C PRO A 47 20.71 -3.07 -4.33
N TYR A 48 19.37 -3.13 -4.32
CA TYR A 48 18.55 -3.28 -3.11
C TYR A 48 18.62 -4.70 -2.54
N GLY A 49 18.96 -5.71 -3.35
CA GLY A 49 19.07 -7.09 -2.88
C GLY A 49 20.09 -7.24 -1.75
N LYS A 50 21.31 -6.70 -1.93
CA LYS A 50 22.34 -6.82 -0.90
C LYS A 50 22.02 -5.99 0.35
N LYS A 51 21.39 -4.83 0.15
CA LYS A 51 20.92 -3.97 1.24
C LYS A 51 19.86 -4.68 2.07
N PHE A 52 18.90 -5.37 1.43
CA PHE A 52 17.86 -6.17 2.09
C PHE A 52 18.49 -7.24 2.97
N ASP A 53 19.35 -8.09 2.40
CA ASP A 53 19.99 -9.17 3.16
C ASP A 53 20.75 -8.65 4.38
N THR A 54 21.47 -7.53 4.22
CA THR A 54 22.23 -6.90 5.31
C THR A 54 21.32 -6.39 6.41
N GLU A 55 20.25 -5.66 6.06
CA GLU A 55 19.30 -5.11 7.03
C GLU A 55 18.51 -6.22 7.73
N PHE A 56 18.09 -7.23 6.98
CA PHE A 56 17.39 -8.40 7.49
C PHE A 56 18.25 -9.18 8.48
N LEU A 57 19.48 -9.55 8.10
CA LEU A 57 20.37 -10.31 8.98
C LEU A 57 20.77 -9.51 10.21
N SER A 58 21.01 -8.20 10.08
CA SER A 58 21.28 -7.30 11.20
C SER A 58 20.10 -7.22 12.17
N ALA A 59 18.88 -7.14 11.65
CA ALA A 59 17.66 -7.19 12.47
C ALA A 59 17.55 -8.51 13.24
N LEU A 60 17.87 -9.64 12.60
CA LEU A 60 17.89 -10.94 13.28
C LEU A 60 18.99 -11.04 14.34
N GLU A 61 20.22 -10.67 14.00
CA GLU A 61 21.39 -10.74 14.88
C GLU A 61 21.23 -9.90 16.15
N SER A 62 20.67 -8.69 16.01
CA SER A 62 20.41 -7.80 17.14
C SER A 62 19.35 -8.32 18.12
N GLY A 63 18.54 -9.31 17.71
CA GLY A 63 17.36 -9.75 18.45
C GLY A 63 16.23 -8.72 18.50
N ASN A 64 16.40 -7.54 17.89
CA ASN A 64 15.38 -6.50 17.84
C ASN A 64 14.44 -6.74 16.64
N MET A 65 13.39 -7.52 16.87
CA MET A 65 12.40 -7.87 15.85
C MET A 65 11.59 -6.66 15.34
N LYS A 66 11.66 -5.50 16.00
CA LYS A 66 11.06 -4.26 15.47
C LYS A 66 11.73 -3.84 14.16
N ASN A 67 13.06 -3.93 14.09
CA ASN A 67 13.82 -3.59 12.89
C ASN A 67 13.38 -4.44 11.70
N LEU A 68 13.07 -5.72 11.93
CA LEU A 68 12.54 -6.62 10.89
C LEU A 68 11.17 -6.16 10.36
N LEU A 69 10.30 -5.67 11.25
CA LEU A 69 8.99 -5.15 10.88
C LEU A 69 9.07 -3.79 10.18
N ASP A 70 10.14 -3.03 10.41
CA ASP A 70 10.34 -1.67 9.90
C ASP A 70 11.16 -1.64 8.59
N ILE A 71 11.58 -2.80 8.07
CA ILE A 71 12.22 -2.88 6.74
C ILE A 71 11.31 -2.22 5.71
N LYS A 72 11.87 -1.26 4.97
CA LYS A 72 11.14 -0.43 4.00
C LYS A 72 10.51 -1.27 2.89
N TYR A 73 9.32 -0.87 2.45
CA TYR A 73 8.57 -1.57 1.41
C TYR A 73 9.34 -1.65 0.09
N GLU A 74 10.02 -0.57 -0.30
CA GLU A 74 10.88 -0.54 -1.50
C GLU A 74 11.95 -1.63 -1.45
N LEU A 75 12.61 -1.81 -0.29
CA LEU A 75 13.66 -2.80 -0.11
C LEU A 75 13.13 -4.24 -0.22
N ILE A 76 11.94 -4.48 0.33
CA ILE A 76 11.25 -5.78 0.24
C ILE A 76 10.85 -6.07 -1.21
N LYS A 77 10.23 -5.10 -1.90
CA LYS A 77 9.80 -5.23 -3.29
C LYS A 77 11.00 -5.48 -4.22
N GLU A 78 12.04 -4.67 -4.08
CA GLU A 78 13.19 -4.67 -4.99
C GLU A 78 14.17 -5.83 -4.78
N SER A 79 14.15 -6.48 -3.62
CA SER A 79 14.95 -7.68 -3.34
C SER A 79 14.32 -8.97 -3.92
N GLY A 80 13.00 -8.98 -4.14
CA GLY A 80 12.28 -10.15 -4.64
C GLY A 80 12.26 -11.33 -3.65
N GLU A 81 12.39 -11.04 -2.35
CA GLU A 81 12.47 -12.02 -1.27
C GLU A 81 11.20 -12.86 -1.08
N CYS A 82 11.33 -13.99 -0.37
CA CYS A 82 10.18 -14.79 0.06
C CYS A 82 10.18 -15.22 1.54
N GLY A 83 11.25 -14.97 2.29
CA GLY A 83 11.42 -15.42 3.68
C GLY A 83 10.73 -14.55 4.74
N LEU A 84 10.50 -13.26 4.49
CA LEU A 84 10.10 -12.28 5.50
C LEU A 84 8.75 -12.58 6.15
N ARG A 85 7.79 -13.09 5.37
CA ARG A 85 6.47 -13.48 5.89
C ARG A 85 6.56 -14.57 6.95
N SER A 86 7.43 -15.56 6.76
CA SER A 86 7.65 -16.62 7.74
C SER A 86 8.37 -16.07 8.98
N MET A 87 9.28 -15.10 8.81
CA MET A 87 9.95 -14.45 9.92
C MET A 87 9.03 -13.58 10.76
N TYR A 88 8.00 -12.94 10.19
CA TYR A 88 7.00 -12.25 11.01
C TYR A 88 6.29 -13.19 11.97
N ILE A 89 6.00 -14.42 11.55
CA ILE A 89 5.42 -15.46 12.42
C ILE A 89 6.44 -15.85 13.51
N LEU A 90 7.70 -16.08 13.15
CA LEU A 90 8.74 -16.41 14.12
C LEU A 90 8.93 -15.28 15.16
N ALA A 91 9.00 -14.02 14.71
CA ALA A 91 9.09 -12.84 15.56
C ALA A 91 7.92 -12.76 16.54
N GLY A 92 6.70 -13.06 16.08
CA GLY A 92 5.51 -13.13 16.93
C GLY A 92 5.58 -14.24 17.99
N ALA A 93 6.09 -15.41 17.62
CA ALA A 93 6.29 -16.51 18.55
C ALA A 93 7.39 -16.24 19.60
N MET A 94 8.21 -15.21 19.37
CA MET A 94 9.22 -14.72 20.31
C MET A 94 8.78 -13.47 21.09
N ASP A 95 7.54 -12.99 20.96
CA ASP A 95 7.04 -11.86 21.75
C ASP A 95 7.11 -12.16 23.25
N GLY A 96 7.57 -11.19 24.06
CA GLY A 96 7.78 -11.41 25.50
C GLY A 96 9.00 -12.29 25.81
N LYS A 97 9.98 -12.38 24.91
CA LYS A 97 11.22 -13.12 25.14
C LYS A 97 12.43 -12.26 24.81
N ASP A 98 13.50 -12.41 25.58
CA ASP A 98 14.80 -11.88 25.19
C ASP A 98 15.40 -12.84 24.17
N ILE A 99 15.89 -12.30 23.06
CA ILE A 99 16.32 -13.07 21.89
C ILE A 99 17.84 -12.96 21.78
N ASN A 100 18.52 -14.10 21.83
CA ASN A 100 19.92 -14.22 21.45
C ASN A 100 19.99 -14.96 20.11
N ALA A 101 20.39 -14.25 19.06
CA ALA A 101 20.54 -14.80 17.73
C ALA A 101 22.01 -15.11 17.43
N ASN A 102 22.24 -16.20 16.72
CA ASN A 102 23.55 -16.58 16.21
C ASN A 102 23.41 -16.91 14.72
N ILE A 103 24.01 -16.08 13.87
CA ILE A 103 24.11 -16.34 12.43
C ILE A 103 25.14 -17.46 12.25
N LEU A 104 24.67 -18.63 11.83
CA LEU A 104 25.51 -19.80 11.61
C LEU A 104 26.15 -19.78 10.22
N SER A 105 25.43 -19.28 9.22
CA SER A 105 25.92 -19.11 7.87
C SER A 105 25.12 -18.05 7.11
N TYR A 106 25.78 -17.45 6.12
CA TYR A 106 25.14 -16.68 5.06
C TYR A 106 25.92 -16.85 3.76
N GLU A 107 25.22 -17.20 2.68
CA GLU A 107 25.78 -17.41 1.34
C GLU A 107 24.90 -16.75 0.28
N ASP A 108 25.52 -16.19 -0.78
CA ASP A 108 24.82 -15.57 -1.92
C ASP A 108 25.25 -16.16 -3.27
N THR A 109 25.81 -17.38 -3.23
CA THR A 109 26.57 -18.00 -4.34
C THR A 109 25.83 -17.94 -5.67
N PHE A 110 24.53 -18.23 -5.69
CA PHE A 110 23.71 -18.33 -6.91
C PHE A 110 22.88 -17.09 -7.23
N GLY A 111 23.25 -15.92 -6.68
CA GLY A 111 22.44 -14.69 -6.83
C GLY A 111 21.20 -14.66 -5.94
N VAL A 112 21.02 -15.68 -5.10
CA VAL A 112 19.99 -15.80 -4.06
C VAL A 112 20.67 -15.88 -2.71
N GLY A 113 20.15 -15.15 -1.72
CA GLY A 113 20.69 -15.11 -0.36
C GLY A 113 20.12 -16.24 0.49
N TYR A 114 20.99 -17.01 1.12
CA TYR A 114 20.67 -18.11 2.02
C TYR A 114 21.30 -17.85 3.38
N GLY A 115 20.49 -17.76 4.43
CA GLY A 115 20.95 -17.54 5.80
C GLY A 115 20.44 -18.62 6.75
N VAL A 116 21.30 -19.09 7.65
CA VAL A 116 20.89 -19.95 8.76
C VAL A 116 21.14 -19.22 10.07
N VAL A 117 20.07 -18.97 10.82
CA VAL A 117 20.12 -18.26 12.09
C VAL A 117 19.52 -19.13 13.19
N LYS A 118 20.26 -19.30 14.28
CA LYS A 118 19.78 -19.98 15.48
C LYS A 118 19.35 -18.94 16.51
N PHE A 119 18.14 -19.09 17.04
CA PHE A 119 17.63 -18.27 18.12
C PHE A 119 17.58 -19.05 19.43
N ASN A 120 18.09 -18.47 20.50
CA ASN A 120 17.85 -18.90 21.86
C ASN A 120 17.04 -17.82 22.56
N THR A 121 15.97 -18.23 23.25
CA THR A 121 15.05 -17.28 23.90
C THR A 121 14.97 -17.52 25.40
N THR A 122 14.99 -16.45 26.18
CA THR A 122 14.68 -16.48 27.63
C THR A 122 13.42 -15.67 27.90
N LYS A 123 12.72 -15.95 29.01
CA LYS A 123 11.53 -15.18 29.38
C LYS A 123 11.87 -13.71 29.61
N SER A 124 11.04 -12.82 29.09
CA SER A 124 11.14 -11.37 29.27
C SER A 124 9.76 -10.78 29.53
N GLU A 125 9.69 -9.64 30.19
CA GLU A 125 8.43 -8.90 30.34
C GLU A 125 8.19 -7.92 29.19
N LYS A 126 9.23 -7.67 28.36
CA LYS A 126 9.16 -6.74 27.22
C LYS A 126 8.42 -7.39 26.06
N LYS A 127 7.24 -6.86 25.74
CA LYS A 127 6.42 -7.30 24.62
C LYS A 127 6.44 -6.26 23.51
N LEU A 128 7.03 -6.62 22.37
CA LEU A 128 7.01 -5.81 21.17
C LEU A 128 5.55 -5.61 20.71
N SER A 129 4.67 -6.59 20.92
CA SER A 129 3.23 -6.45 20.62
C SER A 129 2.55 -5.26 21.31
N VAL A 130 3.04 -4.81 22.48
CA VAL A 130 2.52 -3.63 23.17
C VAL A 130 3.00 -2.34 22.50
N GLU A 131 4.28 -2.29 22.14
CA GLU A 131 4.87 -1.17 21.39
C GLU A 131 4.20 -1.00 20.03
N LEU A 132 4.06 -2.08 19.26
CA LEU A 132 3.41 -2.05 17.94
C LEU A 132 1.96 -1.53 18.01
N LYS A 133 1.19 -1.93 19.03
CA LYS A 133 -0.17 -1.41 19.23
C LYS A 133 -0.18 0.09 19.52
N LYS A 134 0.78 0.57 20.31
CA LYS A 134 0.93 1.99 20.62
C LYS A 134 1.29 2.79 19.37
N ASP A 135 2.22 2.29 18.57
CA ASP A 135 2.61 2.90 17.29
C ASP A 135 1.43 2.96 16.32
N GLN A 136 0.65 1.88 16.21
CA GLN A 136 -0.56 1.84 15.38
C GLN A 136 -1.59 2.88 15.83
N GLU A 137 -1.84 3.03 17.14
CA GLU A 137 -2.80 4.01 17.65
C GLU A 137 -2.30 5.45 17.44
N ASN A 138 -1.02 5.71 17.69
CA ASN A 138 -0.41 7.01 17.43
C ASN A 138 -0.52 7.38 15.94
N ASN A 139 -0.16 6.46 15.04
CA ASN A 139 -0.26 6.67 13.59
C ASN A 139 -1.71 6.87 13.16
N LYS A 140 -2.67 6.16 13.75
CA LYS A 140 -4.10 6.38 13.50
C LYS A 140 -4.52 7.80 13.86
N ILE A 141 -4.16 8.27 15.06
CA ILE A 141 -4.49 9.61 15.54
C ILE A 141 -3.88 10.67 14.63
N GLU A 142 -2.58 10.53 14.30
CA GLU A 142 -1.89 11.45 13.39
C GLU A 142 -2.55 11.48 12.00
N LYS A 143 -2.80 10.31 11.40
CA LYS A 143 -3.38 10.21 10.06
C LYS A 143 -4.81 10.72 9.98
N LEU A 144 -5.60 10.58 11.04
CA LEU A 144 -6.98 11.10 11.07
C LEU A 144 -7.05 12.63 11.06
N SER A 145 -6.01 13.33 11.52
CA SER A 145 -5.94 14.80 11.55
C SER A 145 -5.11 15.39 10.41
N LYS A 146 -4.51 14.54 9.56
CA LYS A 146 -3.62 14.97 8.48
C LYS A 146 -4.39 15.32 7.21
N GLY A 147 -3.85 16.25 6.42
CA GLY A 147 -4.47 16.73 5.18
C GLY A 147 -5.66 17.64 5.42
N ASP A 148 -6.38 17.94 4.35
CA ASP A 148 -7.61 18.75 4.39
C ASP A 148 -8.88 17.91 4.58
N LEU A 149 -10.04 18.56 4.61
CA LEU A 149 -11.34 17.94 4.84
C LEU A 149 -11.67 16.81 3.85
N TYR A 150 -11.20 16.88 2.60
CA TYR A 150 -11.45 15.86 1.58
C TYR A 150 -10.71 14.56 1.91
N THR A 151 -9.41 14.68 2.19
CA THR A 151 -8.58 13.53 2.60
C THR A 151 -8.97 12.99 3.98
N GLN A 152 -9.33 13.87 4.93
CA GLN A 152 -9.82 13.47 6.25
C GLN A 152 -11.15 12.71 6.16
N LEU A 153 -12.06 13.11 5.26
CA LEU A 153 -13.29 12.36 5.02
C LEU A 153 -12.99 10.96 4.47
N ALA A 154 -12.12 10.86 3.47
CA ALA A 154 -11.67 9.57 2.93
C ALA A 154 -11.07 8.68 4.04
N ARG A 155 -10.17 9.24 4.86
CA ARG A 155 -9.54 8.57 5.99
C ARG A 155 -10.54 8.08 7.03
N LYS A 156 -11.47 8.96 7.45
CA LYS A 156 -12.53 8.65 8.41
C LYS A 156 -13.45 7.56 7.88
N SER A 157 -13.81 7.63 6.59
CA SER A 157 -14.67 6.63 5.94
C SER A 157 -14.04 5.24 5.95
N LEU A 158 -12.72 5.14 5.70
CA LEU A 158 -11.97 3.89 5.77
C LEU A 158 -12.03 3.29 7.17
N TYR A 159 -11.59 4.04 8.19
CA TYR A 159 -11.61 3.54 9.56
C TYR A 159 -13.02 3.14 10.01
N TYR A 160 -14.03 3.95 9.69
CA TYR A 160 -15.42 3.64 9.99
C TYR A 160 -15.86 2.32 9.35
N TYR A 161 -15.52 2.09 8.08
CA TYR A 161 -15.87 0.84 7.38
C TYR A 161 -15.19 -0.38 8.01
N TYR A 162 -13.91 -0.30 8.35
CA TYR A 162 -13.20 -1.41 9.02
C TYR A 162 -13.66 -1.63 10.47
N ASP A 163 -14.20 -0.61 11.14
CA ASP A 163 -14.73 -0.69 12.51
C ASP A 163 -16.19 -1.17 12.56
N LYS A 164 -17.03 -0.76 11.60
CA LYS A 164 -18.49 -0.96 11.63
C LYS A 164 -19.00 -1.95 10.57
N GLY A 165 -18.22 -2.23 9.54
CA GLY A 165 -18.59 -3.12 8.45
C GLY A 165 -19.57 -2.54 7.43
N HIS A 166 -19.85 -1.23 7.48
CA HIS A 166 -20.70 -0.53 6.51
C HIS A 166 -20.21 0.89 6.27
N TYR A 167 -20.69 1.51 5.19
CA TYR A 167 -20.31 2.88 4.81
C TYR A 167 -20.74 3.91 5.85
N LEU A 168 -19.92 4.96 5.99
CA LEU A 168 -20.26 6.17 6.74
C LEU A 168 -21.45 6.87 6.07
N LYS A 169 -22.43 7.32 6.86
CA LYS A 169 -23.63 8.02 6.38
C LYS A 169 -23.70 9.49 6.75
N GLU A 170 -23.12 9.86 7.89
CA GLU A 170 -23.22 11.19 8.46
C GLU A 170 -22.13 12.11 7.91
N THR A 171 -22.55 13.27 7.39
CA THR A 171 -21.68 14.28 6.77
C THR A 171 -22.04 15.71 7.22
N ASP A 172 -22.70 15.85 8.37
CA ASP A 172 -23.47 17.06 8.73
C ASP A 172 -22.63 18.32 9.02
N ASP A 173 -21.31 18.21 9.02
CA ASP A 173 -20.37 19.34 9.24
C ASP A 173 -19.41 19.57 8.05
N LEU A 174 -19.76 19.10 6.85
CA LEU A 174 -18.93 19.31 5.66
C LEU A 174 -19.25 20.62 4.92
N PRO A 175 -18.27 21.21 4.20
CA PRO A 175 -18.47 22.38 3.35
C PRO A 175 -19.60 22.20 2.33
N HIS A 176 -20.27 23.31 2.00
CA HIS A 176 -21.39 23.32 1.05
C HIS A 176 -21.03 22.70 -0.30
N GLU A 177 -19.82 22.92 -0.80
CA GLU A 177 -19.30 22.35 -2.05
C GLU A 177 -19.31 20.81 -2.02
N MET A 178 -18.89 20.20 -0.91
CA MET A 178 -18.88 18.75 -0.75
C MET A 178 -20.28 18.14 -0.68
N LEU A 179 -21.27 18.90 -0.19
CA LEU A 179 -22.63 18.43 0.06
C LEU A 179 -23.60 18.68 -1.10
N ASN A 180 -23.31 19.66 -1.96
CA ASN A 180 -24.24 20.11 -3.01
C ASN A 180 -23.69 19.98 -4.42
N GLU A 181 -22.37 19.84 -4.60
CA GLU A 181 -21.81 19.60 -5.93
C GLU A 181 -21.80 18.12 -6.30
N ARG A 182 -22.04 17.87 -7.59
CA ARG A 182 -21.97 16.54 -8.21
C ARG A 182 -20.78 16.50 -9.15
N ARG A 183 -19.70 15.85 -8.72
CA ARG A 183 -18.48 15.61 -9.50
C ARG A 183 -18.08 14.14 -9.49
N GLY A 184 -17.31 13.72 -10.49
CA GLY A 184 -16.56 12.47 -10.38
C GLY A 184 -15.43 12.63 -9.37
N VAL A 185 -15.09 11.56 -8.64
CA VAL A 185 -14.00 11.60 -7.66
C VAL A 185 -13.17 10.33 -7.76
N PHE A 186 -11.84 10.47 -7.75
CA PHE A 186 -10.91 9.36 -7.57
C PHE A 186 -10.26 9.45 -6.19
N VAL A 187 -10.17 8.29 -5.51
CA VAL A 187 -9.39 8.16 -4.28
C VAL A 187 -8.25 7.20 -4.54
N SER A 188 -7.03 7.66 -4.26
CA SER A 188 -5.81 6.84 -4.38
C SER A 188 -5.20 6.60 -3.01
N LEU A 189 -4.77 5.36 -2.78
CA LEU A 189 -4.09 4.90 -1.59
C LEU A 189 -2.66 4.56 -1.99
N LYS A 190 -1.68 5.22 -1.38
CA LYS A 190 -0.25 4.93 -1.57
C LYS A 190 0.37 4.43 -0.26
N LYS A 191 1.37 3.57 -0.34
CA LYS A 191 2.18 3.12 0.79
C LYS A 191 3.64 3.37 0.44
N GLU A 192 4.30 4.29 1.15
CA GLU A 192 5.68 4.69 0.85
C GLU A 192 5.85 5.09 -0.64
N GLY A 193 4.95 5.94 -1.15
CA GLY A 193 4.95 6.39 -2.55
C GLY A 193 4.33 5.42 -3.56
N GLU A 194 4.24 4.13 -3.24
CA GLU A 194 3.76 3.08 -4.14
C GLU A 194 2.24 2.91 -4.10
N LEU A 195 1.59 2.78 -5.26
CA LEU A 195 0.13 2.64 -5.35
C LEU A 195 -0.36 1.30 -4.76
N LYS A 196 -1.38 1.36 -3.91
CA LYS A 196 -2.06 0.21 -3.28
C LYS A 196 -3.54 0.09 -3.60
N GLY A 197 -4.12 1.13 -4.17
CA GLY A 197 -5.51 1.13 -4.63
C GLY A 197 -5.85 2.47 -5.23
N CYS A 198 -6.59 2.48 -6.33
CA CYS A 198 -7.13 3.68 -6.92
C CYS A 198 -8.47 3.36 -7.58
N ILE A 199 -9.54 3.92 -7.03
CA ILE A 199 -10.89 3.78 -7.56
C ILE A 199 -11.55 5.15 -7.62
N GLY A 200 -12.32 5.36 -8.67
CA GLY A 200 -13.09 6.57 -8.82
C GLY A 200 -14.15 6.48 -9.90
N THR A 201 -14.82 7.60 -10.09
CA THR A 201 -15.93 7.77 -11.01
C THR A 201 -15.62 8.96 -11.91
N ILE A 202 -15.89 8.83 -13.21
CA ILE A 202 -15.60 9.89 -14.19
C ILE A 202 -16.59 11.06 -14.01
N GLY A 203 -17.87 10.72 -13.77
CA GLY A 203 -18.91 11.66 -13.38
C GLY A 203 -19.61 11.19 -12.12
N ALA A 204 -20.37 12.09 -11.50
CA ALA A 204 -21.08 11.78 -10.26
C ALA A 204 -22.11 10.67 -10.45
N ILE A 205 -21.97 9.60 -9.67
CA ILE A 205 -22.98 8.54 -9.54
C ILE A 205 -23.70 8.60 -8.20
N THR A 206 -23.16 9.32 -7.21
CA THR A 206 -23.84 9.63 -5.95
C THR A 206 -24.45 11.05 -5.97
N ASP A 207 -25.09 11.42 -4.87
CA ASP A 207 -25.81 12.69 -4.76
C ASP A 207 -24.87 13.89 -4.63
N ASN A 208 -23.67 13.67 -4.09
CA ASN A 208 -22.65 14.71 -3.92
C ASN A 208 -21.22 14.17 -3.83
N VAL A 209 -20.24 15.08 -3.85
CA VAL A 209 -18.80 14.80 -3.71
C VAL A 209 -18.47 14.06 -2.41
N ALA A 210 -19.09 14.41 -1.28
CA ALA A 210 -18.83 13.73 -0.01
C ALA A 210 -19.15 12.23 -0.07
N GLN A 211 -20.29 11.87 -0.66
CA GLN A 211 -20.69 10.47 -0.85
C GLN A 211 -19.77 9.74 -1.84
N GLU A 212 -19.33 10.42 -2.91
CA GLU A 212 -18.33 9.84 -3.83
C GLU A 212 -17.03 9.51 -3.09
N ILE A 213 -16.52 10.43 -2.27
CA ILE A 213 -15.29 10.23 -1.50
C ILE A 213 -15.43 9.02 -0.57
N ILE A 214 -16.51 8.96 0.22
CA ILE A 214 -16.77 7.85 1.16
C ILE A 214 -16.79 6.52 0.41
N ARG A 215 -17.53 6.46 -0.70
CA ARG A 215 -17.68 5.25 -1.50
C ARG A 215 -16.37 4.83 -2.15
N ASN A 216 -15.68 5.77 -2.79
CA ASN A 216 -14.49 5.49 -3.59
C ASN A 216 -13.27 5.23 -2.71
N ALA A 217 -13.17 5.83 -1.52
CA ALA A 217 -12.13 5.50 -0.54
C ALA A 217 -12.21 4.04 -0.09
N VAL A 218 -13.39 3.58 0.36
CA VAL A 218 -13.60 2.18 0.75
C VAL A 218 -13.38 1.23 -0.43
N SER A 219 -13.84 1.62 -1.64
CA SER A 219 -13.67 0.80 -2.84
C SER A 219 -12.20 0.70 -3.25
N ALA A 220 -11.42 1.77 -3.17
CA ALA A 220 -9.98 1.76 -3.41
C ALA A 220 -9.25 0.78 -2.48
N ALA A 221 -9.70 0.66 -1.22
CA ALA A 221 -9.11 -0.27 -0.25
C ALA A 221 -9.55 -1.73 -0.43
N THR A 222 -10.74 -1.98 -0.98
CA THR A 222 -11.41 -3.29 -0.86
C THR A 222 -11.83 -3.94 -2.18
N GLN A 223 -11.87 -3.18 -3.28
CA GLN A 223 -12.46 -3.58 -4.55
C GLN A 223 -11.56 -3.31 -5.77
N ASP A 224 -10.38 -2.70 -5.61
CA ASP A 224 -9.43 -2.57 -6.71
C ASP A 224 -8.86 -3.95 -7.09
N PRO A 225 -9.19 -4.50 -8.29
CA PRO A 225 -8.82 -5.87 -8.65
C PRO A 225 -7.33 -6.06 -8.89
N ARG A 226 -6.57 -4.96 -9.03
CA ARG A 226 -5.12 -5.00 -9.27
C ARG A 226 -4.34 -5.30 -7.99
N PHE A 227 -4.95 -5.06 -6.83
CA PHE A 227 -4.26 -5.13 -5.54
C PHE A 227 -4.99 -6.07 -4.56
N PRO A 228 -4.25 -6.73 -3.66
CA PRO A 228 -4.85 -7.35 -2.49
C PRO A 228 -5.59 -6.30 -1.66
N LYS A 229 -6.70 -6.71 -1.03
CA LYS A 229 -7.43 -5.86 -0.09
C LYS A 229 -6.49 -5.33 1.00
N VAL A 230 -6.60 -4.03 1.27
CA VAL A 230 -5.91 -3.37 2.37
C VAL A 230 -6.38 -3.97 3.70
N SER A 231 -5.48 -4.17 4.66
CA SER A 231 -5.87 -4.56 6.01
C SER A 231 -6.07 -3.35 6.91
N LYS A 232 -6.85 -3.50 8.00
CA LYS A 232 -7.09 -2.41 8.97
C LYS A 232 -5.78 -1.86 9.54
N ASP A 233 -4.83 -2.73 9.82
CA ASP A 233 -3.52 -2.39 10.39
C ASP A 233 -2.65 -1.58 9.42
N GLU A 234 -2.95 -1.63 8.12
CA GLU A 234 -2.22 -0.86 7.11
C GLU A 234 -2.72 0.58 6.99
N LEU A 235 -3.96 0.89 7.43
CA LEU A 235 -4.55 2.21 7.23
C LEU A 235 -3.67 3.34 7.79
N GLY A 236 -3.07 3.16 8.97
CA GLY A 236 -2.17 4.14 9.57
C GLY A 236 -0.88 4.40 8.80
N TYR A 237 -0.55 3.57 7.81
CA TYR A 237 0.68 3.64 7.00
C TYR A 237 0.41 4.01 5.54
N LEU A 238 -0.85 4.27 5.17
CA LEU A 238 -1.21 4.72 3.83
C LEU A 238 -1.19 6.24 3.76
N ASP A 239 -0.84 6.77 2.61
CA ASP A 239 -1.11 8.15 2.19
C ASP A 239 -2.34 8.16 1.28
N ILE A 240 -3.25 9.10 1.52
CA ILE A 240 -4.46 9.27 0.70
C ILE A 240 -4.33 10.51 -0.18
N SER A 241 -4.75 10.39 -1.44
CA SER A 241 -5.12 11.53 -2.26
C SER A 241 -6.54 11.41 -2.78
N VAL A 242 -7.20 12.56 -2.92
CA VAL A 242 -8.54 12.69 -3.48
C VAL A 242 -8.46 13.64 -4.68
N ASP A 243 -8.88 13.17 -5.85
CA ASP A 243 -8.95 13.93 -7.09
C ASP A 243 -10.41 14.20 -7.43
N ILE A 244 -10.85 15.45 -7.40
CA ILE A 244 -12.19 15.88 -7.81
C ILE A 244 -12.14 16.28 -9.28
N LEU A 245 -12.97 15.67 -10.12
CA LEU A 245 -12.95 15.87 -11.56
C LEU A 245 -13.90 17.00 -11.97
N PHE A 246 -13.37 17.94 -12.76
CA PHE A 246 -14.20 18.91 -13.48
C PHE A 246 -14.81 18.28 -14.74
N GLU A 247 -15.82 18.96 -15.29
CA GLU A 247 -16.52 18.50 -16.49
C GLU A 247 -15.53 18.37 -17.68
N PRO A 248 -15.49 17.21 -18.36
CA PRO A 248 -14.61 17.02 -19.49
C PRO A 248 -15.08 17.83 -20.70
N GLU A 249 -14.13 18.33 -21.48
CA GLU A 249 -14.38 19.04 -22.73
C GLU A 249 -13.68 18.35 -23.92
N PRO A 250 -14.31 18.27 -25.10
CA PRO A 250 -13.67 17.71 -26.29
C PRO A 250 -12.38 18.46 -26.65
N CYS A 251 -11.34 17.74 -27.04
CA CYS A 251 -10.07 18.36 -27.41
C CYS A 251 -9.32 17.55 -28.48
N THR A 252 -8.21 18.12 -28.97
CA THR A 252 -7.22 17.42 -29.80
C THR A 252 -5.94 17.16 -29.04
N LEU A 253 -5.01 16.38 -29.60
CA LEU A 253 -3.71 16.10 -29.00
C LEU A 253 -2.89 17.37 -28.72
N ASN A 254 -3.02 18.40 -29.56
CA ASN A 254 -2.30 19.67 -29.41
C ASN A 254 -2.78 20.50 -28.23
N ASP A 255 -3.97 20.20 -27.70
CA ASP A 255 -4.60 20.91 -26.60
C ASP A 255 -4.23 20.32 -25.23
N LEU A 256 -3.48 19.20 -25.20
CA LEU A 256 -3.15 18.48 -23.98
C LEU A 256 -1.84 18.96 -23.37
N ASN A 257 -1.86 19.11 -22.05
CA ASN A 257 -0.68 19.27 -21.21
C ASN A 257 -0.75 18.23 -20.10
N VAL A 258 0.22 17.32 -20.07
CA VAL A 258 0.24 16.15 -19.15
C VAL A 258 0.19 16.54 -17.66
N TYR A 259 0.65 17.74 -17.31
CA TYR A 259 0.67 18.24 -15.94
C TYR A 259 -0.64 18.93 -15.54
N GLU A 260 -1.39 19.46 -16.51
CA GLU A 260 -2.61 20.23 -16.25
C GLU A 260 -3.89 19.42 -16.47
N TYR A 261 -3.91 18.58 -17.50
CA TYR A 261 -5.11 17.90 -17.97
C TYR A 261 -5.02 16.38 -17.86
N GLY A 262 -6.06 15.80 -17.27
CA GLY A 262 -6.36 14.39 -17.48
C GLY A 262 -7.00 14.19 -18.83
N VAL A 263 -6.99 12.95 -19.30
CA VAL A 263 -7.55 12.58 -20.60
C VAL A 263 -8.55 11.45 -20.49
N ILE A 264 -9.62 11.56 -21.26
CA ILE A 264 -10.60 10.51 -21.50
C ILE A 264 -10.53 10.16 -22.97
N VAL A 265 -10.35 8.87 -23.28
CA VAL A 265 -10.47 8.33 -24.63
C VAL A 265 -11.70 7.45 -24.69
N SER A 266 -12.50 7.57 -25.75
CA SER A 266 -13.70 6.76 -25.89
C SER A 266 -14.08 6.39 -27.31
N THR A 267 -14.67 5.20 -27.45
CA THR A 267 -15.45 4.75 -28.60
C THR A 267 -16.93 4.66 -28.19
N LEU A 268 -17.77 4.05 -29.02
CA LEU A 268 -19.18 3.79 -28.70
C LEU A 268 -19.38 2.96 -27.42
N ASP A 269 -18.48 2.01 -27.15
CA ASP A 269 -18.63 0.99 -26.10
C ASP A 269 -17.46 0.96 -25.10
N LYS A 270 -16.32 1.57 -25.42
CA LYS A 270 -15.13 1.57 -24.58
C LYS A 270 -14.79 2.97 -24.12
N ARG A 271 -14.25 3.06 -22.89
CA ARG A 271 -13.76 4.32 -22.32
C ARG A 271 -12.58 4.07 -21.41
N GLY A 272 -11.55 4.88 -21.56
CA GLY A 272 -10.37 4.90 -20.68
C GLY A 272 -10.14 6.29 -20.13
N LEU A 273 -9.64 6.37 -18.90
CA LEU A 273 -9.29 7.62 -18.25
C LEU A 273 -7.89 7.54 -17.66
N LEU A 274 -7.18 8.64 -17.77
CA LEU A 274 -5.92 8.87 -17.07
C LEU A 274 -5.91 10.26 -16.42
N LEU A 275 -5.59 10.31 -15.13
CA LEU A 275 -5.49 11.54 -14.36
C LEU A 275 -4.27 12.38 -14.81
N PRO A 276 -4.28 13.71 -14.60
CA PRO A 276 -3.11 14.55 -14.84
C PRO A 276 -2.00 14.31 -13.82
N ASN A 277 -0.80 14.79 -14.17
CA ASN A 277 0.36 14.92 -13.28
C ASN A 277 0.65 13.61 -12.53
N LEU A 278 0.95 12.56 -13.29
CA LEU A 278 1.28 11.23 -12.78
C LEU A 278 2.76 10.93 -12.94
N ASP A 279 3.36 10.38 -11.89
CA ASP A 279 4.77 10.01 -11.84
C ASP A 279 5.15 9.11 -13.04
N GLY A 280 6.18 9.52 -13.78
CA GLY A 280 6.70 8.79 -14.94
C GLY A 280 6.03 9.09 -16.28
N ILE A 281 4.96 9.90 -16.33
CA ILE A 281 4.24 10.25 -17.57
C ILE A 281 4.61 11.66 -17.99
N ASN A 282 5.50 11.78 -18.97
CA ASN A 282 6.10 13.07 -19.37
C ASN A 282 5.71 13.53 -20.78
N SER A 283 4.91 12.74 -21.51
CA SER A 283 4.50 13.06 -22.88
C SER A 283 3.01 12.79 -23.13
N VAL A 284 2.40 13.60 -24.00
CA VAL A 284 1.00 13.44 -24.39
C VAL A 284 0.76 12.09 -25.08
N ASP A 285 1.70 11.64 -25.92
CA ASP A 285 1.62 10.35 -26.60
C ASP A 285 1.56 9.18 -25.60
N GLU A 286 2.40 9.22 -24.56
CA GLU A 286 2.39 8.23 -23.48
C GLU A 286 1.09 8.28 -22.68
N GLN A 287 0.62 9.48 -22.35
CA GLN A 287 -0.64 9.70 -21.64
C GLN A 287 -1.83 9.07 -22.39
N ILE A 288 -1.93 9.33 -23.69
CA ILE A 288 -2.96 8.78 -24.57
C ILE A 288 -2.84 7.27 -24.69
N LYS A 289 -1.63 6.76 -24.92
CA LYS A 289 -1.38 5.32 -25.06
C LYS A 289 -1.87 4.55 -23.83
N ILE A 290 -1.52 5.02 -22.63
CA ILE A 290 -1.97 4.38 -21.38
C ILE A 290 -3.49 4.46 -21.23
N ALA A 291 -4.11 5.58 -21.59
CA ALA A 291 -5.57 5.71 -21.55
C ALA A 291 -6.26 4.72 -22.51
N LEU A 292 -5.73 4.54 -23.72
CA LEU A 292 -6.22 3.57 -24.72
C LEU A 292 -6.05 2.12 -24.24
N GLU A 293 -4.88 1.79 -23.67
CA GLU A 293 -4.61 0.47 -23.10
C GLU A 293 -5.61 0.12 -21.98
N LYS A 294 -5.90 1.08 -21.09
CA LYS A 294 -6.92 0.91 -20.03
C LYS A 294 -8.33 0.69 -20.58
N ALA A 295 -8.63 1.28 -21.73
CA ALA A 295 -9.91 1.14 -22.41
C ALA A 295 -10.01 -0.13 -23.27
N GLY A 296 -8.88 -0.77 -23.59
CA GLY A 296 -8.81 -1.82 -24.61
C GLY A 296 -9.13 -1.30 -26.02
N ILE A 297 -8.76 -0.05 -26.32
CA ILE A 297 -8.93 0.59 -27.64
C ILE A 297 -7.59 0.56 -28.39
N SER A 298 -7.59 0.15 -29.66
CA SER A 298 -6.40 0.23 -30.51
C SER A 298 -6.14 1.66 -30.97
N TYR A 299 -4.86 2.05 -31.08
CA TYR A 299 -4.47 3.37 -31.58
C TYR A 299 -4.92 3.65 -33.03
N ASN A 300 -5.21 2.60 -33.81
CA ASN A 300 -5.69 2.72 -35.18
C ASN A 300 -7.22 2.80 -35.30
N GLU A 301 -7.96 2.68 -34.19
CA GLU A 301 -9.42 2.89 -34.18
C GLU A 301 -9.73 4.39 -34.15
N ASP A 302 -10.91 4.78 -34.66
CA ASP A 302 -11.42 6.14 -34.46
C ASP A 302 -11.92 6.28 -33.02
N PHE A 303 -11.33 7.20 -32.25
CA PHE A 303 -11.74 7.50 -30.87
C PHE A 303 -11.87 9.00 -30.64
N LEU A 304 -12.72 9.36 -29.68
CA LEU A 304 -12.87 10.72 -29.19
C LEU A 304 -11.89 10.97 -28.06
N ILE A 305 -11.41 12.23 -27.96
CA ILE A 305 -10.53 12.70 -26.89
C ILE A 305 -11.25 13.83 -26.16
N GLU A 306 -11.33 13.69 -24.85
CA GLU A 306 -11.78 14.77 -23.96
C GLU A 306 -10.68 15.04 -22.92
N ARG A 307 -10.51 16.30 -22.55
CA ARG A 307 -9.62 16.71 -21.46
C ARG A 307 -10.42 17.19 -20.27
N PHE A 308 -9.88 17.02 -19.07
CA PHE A 308 -10.50 17.52 -17.85
C PHE A 308 -9.43 17.99 -16.86
N LYS A 309 -9.80 18.92 -15.99
CA LYS A 309 -8.97 19.33 -14.85
C LYS A 309 -9.35 18.55 -13.61
N VAL A 310 -8.44 18.49 -12.66
CA VAL A 310 -8.72 17.95 -11.32
C VAL A 310 -8.33 18.95 -10.24
N GLU A 311 -9.11 18.98 -9.18
CA GLU A 311 -8.67 19.50 -7.89
C GLU A 311 -8.11 18.34 -7.07
N ARG A 312 -6.80 18.38 -6.76
CA ARG A 312 -6.10 17.28 -6.08
C ARG A 312 -5.80 17.66 -4.63
N HIS A 313 -6.34 16.88 -3.71
CA HIS A 313 -6.09 16.94 -2.28
C HIS A 313 -5.17 15.80 -1.86
N LYS A 314 -4.09 16.08 -1.12
CA LYS A 314 -3.12 15.09 -0.64
C LYS A 314 -2.93 15.23 0.88
N GLU A 315 -2.75 14.13 1.59
CA GLU A 315 -2.38 14.19 3.01
C GLU A 315 -0.95 14.70 3.25
N ASN A 316 -0.05 14.41 2.31
CA ASN A 316 1.33 14.90 2.34
C ASN A 316 1.54 15.80 1.11
N ASN A 317 1.98 17.04 1.35
CA ASN A 317 2.36 18.00 0.30
C ASN A 317 3.74 17.72 -0.32
N LEU A 318 4.34 16.56 -0.03
CA LEU A 318 5.58 16.16 -0.68
C LEU A 318 5.18 15.57 -2.04
N ASP A 319 5.29 16.40 -3.08
CA ASP A 319 5.54 15.90 -4.42
C ASP A 319 6.86 15.12 -4.34
N TYR A 320 6.77 13.80 -4.47
CA TYR A 320 7.94 12.91 -4.54
C TYR A 320 8.52 12.96 -5.94
#